data_AF-C0EP85-F1
#
_entry.id   AF-C0EP85-F1
#
_cell.length_a   1.000
_cell.length_b   1.000
_cell.length_c   1.000
_cell.angle_alpha   90.00
_cell.angle_beta   90.00
_cell.angle_gamma   90.00
#
_symmetry.space_group_name_H-M   'P 1'
#
loop_
_entity.id
_entity.type
_entity.pdbx_description
1 polymer ?
#
loop_
_entity_poly.entity_id
_entity_poly.type
_entity_poly.pdbx_seq_one_letter_code
_entity_poly.pdbx_strand_id
1 'polypeptide(L)'
;MISNFGATDAQIKTFLTTYEQANIRAAAHAAGIDIIQATMIARHSGVLRITEAAIVNSKAGETGRVGEEIFQDIFPDAVNANLAIRRNMPRYDFLLNGVKIDIKTTALSESGRGQKRKIRLRCDNKLETDIFVIFAKADQTADIKDKSAYRHVFIIPSLALINHRKIEIVEDVLHGSGKAWSEYLYPIEKLKEKIGMLTAYPELLSIPDELKETVKANDKLKSTICKNRRWRNK
;
A
#
# COMPACT_ATOMS: atom_id res chain seq x y z
N MET A 1 -36.09 10.89 8.87
CA MET A 1 -35.75 9.78 9.78
C MET A 1 -34.64 9.00 9.13
N ILE A 2 -33.48 8.95 9.77
CA ILE A 2 -32.36 8.11 9.36
C ILE A 2 -32.87 6.66 9.43
N SER A 3 -32.77 5.90 8.34
CA SER A 3 -33.03 4.46 8.42
C SER A 3 -31.94 3.88 9.29
N ASN A 4 -32.29 3.42 10.50
CA ASN A 4 -31.29 2.95 11.46
C ASN A 4 -30.79 1.52 11.14
N PHE A 5 -31.34 0.86 10.11
CA PHE A 5 -30.94 -0.47 9.65
C PHE A 5 -30.84 -1.53 10.78
N GLY A 6 -31.66 -1.38 11.83
CA GLY A 6 -31.67 -2.26 13.00
C GLY A 6 -30.64 -1.93 14.10
N ALA A 7 -29.82 -0.89 13.94
CA ALA A 7 -28.94 -0.37 14.98
C ALA A 7 -29.65 0.68 15.86
N THR A 8 -29.18 0.86 17.08
CA THR A 8 -29.64 1.96 17.96
C THR A 8 -28.91 3.26 17.64
N ASP A 9 -29.49 4.41 18.00
CA ASP A 9 -28.85 5.72 17.80
C ASP A 9 -27.49 5.82 18.51
N ALA A 10 -27.35 5.16 19.68
CA ALA A 10 -26.09 5.06 20.41
C ALA A 10 -25.02 4.30 19.60
N GLN A 11 -25.39 3.17 19.00
CA GLN A 11 -24.49 2.39 18.15
C GLN A 11 -24.11 3.16 16.88
N ILE A 12 -25.05 3.86 16.25
CA ILE A 12 -24.78 4.71 15.08
C ILE A 12 -23.79 5.81 15.43
N LYS A 13 -23.98 6.48 16.58
CA LYS A 13 -23.08 7.54 17.04
C LYS A 13 -21.67 7.01 17.33
N THR A 14 -21.57 5.89 18.03
CA THR A 14 -20.28 5.22 18.28
C THR A 14 -19.62 4.85 16.96
N PHE A 15 -20.36 4.22 16.03
CA PHE A 15 -19.86 3.84 14.72
C PHE A 15 -19.31 5.04 13.94
N LEU A 16 -20.10 6.10 13.76
CA LEU A 16 -19.69 7.26 12.98
C LEU A 16 -18.47 7.96 13.59
N THR A 17 -18.43 8.11 14.92
CA THR A 17 -17.30 8.72 15.63
C THR A 17 -16.03 7.88 15.46
N THR A 18 -16.11 6.56 15.66
CA THR A 18 -14.95 5.68 15.47
C THR A 18 -14.53 5.58 14.01
N TYR A 19 -15.48 5.61 13.08
CA TYR A 19 -15.21 5.48 11.64
C TYR A 19 -14.42 6.66 11.09
N GLU A 20 -14.47 7.85 11.71
CA GLU A 20 -13.60 8.99 11.33
C GLU A 20 -12.11 8.64 11.38
N GLN A 21 -11.71 7.77 12.32
CA GLN A 21 -10.30 7.46 12.58
C GLN A 21 -9.93 5.99 12.34
N ALA A 22 -10.91 5.11 12.17
CA ALA A 22 -10.71 3.68 12.00
C ALA A 22 -11.35 3.15 10.72
N ASN A 23 -10.98 1.93 10.33
CA ASN A 23 -11.63 1.24 9.21
C ASN A 23 -13.05 0.77 9.57
N ILE A 24 -13.86 0.44 8.56
CA ILE A 24 -15.29 0.17 8.75
C ILE A 24 -15.53 -1.06 9.62
N ARG A 25 -14.66 -2.09 9.55
CA ARG A 25 -14.78 -3.30 10.38
C ARG A 25 -14.45 -3.01 11.84
N ALA A 26 -13.38 -2.26 12.10
CA ALA A 26 -13.01 -1.86 13.45
C ALA A 26 -14.07 -0.96 14.09
N ALA A 27 -14.60 0.01 13.32
CA ALA A 27 -15.70 0.87 13.76
C ALA A 27 -17.00 0.07 14.00
N ALA A 28 -17.34 -0.89 13.13
CA ALA A 28 -18.49 -1.76 13.30
C ALA A 28 -18.37 -2.62 14.57
N HIS A 29 -17.20 -3.21 14.79
CA HIS A 29 -16.91 -4.00 15.99
C HIS A 29 -17.01 -3.14 17.27
N ALA A 30 -16.41 -1.94 17.27
CA ALA A 30 -16.48 -1.02 18.41
C ALA A 30 -17.91 -0.57 18.72
N ALA A 31 -18.75 -0.44 17.69
CA ALA A 31 -20.16 -0.11 17.82
C ALA A 31 -21.08 -1.31 18.06
N GLY A 32 -20.56 -2.54 18.04
CA GLY A 32 -21.36 -3.76 18.21
C GLY A 32 -22.41 -3.95 17.11
N ILE A 33 -22.11 -3.55 15.88
CA ILE A 33 -23.00 -3.72 14.70
C ILE A 33 -22.32 -4.60 13.66
N ASP A 34 -23.11 -5.26 12.81
CA ASP A 34 -22.54 -6.06 11.74
C ASP A 34 -22.04 -5.19 10.56
N ILE A 35 -21.25 -5.82 9.67
CA ILE A 35 -20.61 -5.15 8.56
C ILE A 35 -21.61 -4.61 7.51
N ILE A 36 -22.76 -5.27 7.35
CA ILE A 36 -23.82 -4.85 6.43
C ILE A 36 -24.48 -3.59 7.01
N GLN A 37 -24.83 -3.61 8.30
CA GLN A 37 -25.35 -2.43 9.01
C GLN A 37 -24.38 -1.25 8.91
N ALA A 38 -23.11 -1.45 9.24
CA ALA A 38 -22.08 -0.42 9.17
C ALA A 38 -21.93 0.16 7.75
N THR A 39 -21.93 -0.70 6.72
CA THR A 39 -21.85 -0.28 5.32
C THR A 39 -23.07 0.56 4.91
N MET A 40 -24.27 0.12 5.31
CA MET A 40 -25.52 0.84 5.01
C MET A 40 -25.59 2.19 5.75
N ILE A 41 -25.19 2.24 7.02
CA ILE A 41 -25.11 3.47 7.83
C ILE A 41 -24.11 4.45 7.21
N ALA A 42 -22.89 3.99 6.89
CA ALA A 42 -21.88 4.84 6.27
C ALA A 42 -22.31 5.37 4.89
N ARG A 43 -22.96 4.51 4.09
CA ARG A 43 -23.49 4.90 2.77
C ARG A 43 -24.61 5.92 2.90
N HIS A 44 -25.58 5.67 3.78
CA HIS A 44 -26.73 6.55 4.00
C HIS A 44 -26.30 7.90 4.58
N SER A 45 -25.27 7.90 5.43
CA SER A 45 -24.70 9.11 6.01
C SER A 45 -23.74 9.86 5.07
N GLY A 46 -23.50 9.33 3.86
CA GLY A 46 -22.64 9.96 2.86
C GLY A 46 -21.13 9.91 3.16
N VAL A 47 -20.71 9.10 4.13
CA VAL A 47 -19.32 9.02 4.61
C VAL A 47 -18.59 7.74 4.20
N LEU A 48 -19.26 6.81 3.50
CA LEU A 48 -18.65 5.55 3.06
C LEU A 48 -17.41 5.81 2.21
N ARG A 49 -16.26 5.35 2.70
CA ARG A 49 -14.99 5.40 1.96
C ARG A 49 -14.99 4.35 0.86
N ILE A 50 -14.61 4.76 -0.36
CA ILE A 50 -14.63 3.90 -1.56
C ILE A 50 -13.70 2.68 -1.39
N THR A 51 -12.60 2.82 -0.65
CA THR A 51 -11.63 1.76 -0.34
C THR A 51 -12.20 0.63 0.52
N GLU A 52 -13.10 0.95 1.45
CA GLU A 52 -13.67 -0.04 2.39
C GLU A 52 -14.49 -1.12 1.67
N ALA A 53 -15.24 -0.74 0.64
CA ALA A 53 -15.99 -1.69 -0.19
C ALA A 53 -15.07 -2.66 -0.96
N ALA A 54 -13.84 -2.26 -1.29
CA ALA A 54 -12.86 -3.08 -1.99
C ALA A 54 -11.96 -3.92 -1.05
N ILE A 55 -11.59 -3.36 0.11
CA ILE A 55 -10.72 -3.99 1.11
C ILE A 55 -11.45 -5.13 1.85
N VAL A 56 -12.72 -4.93 2.21
CA VAL A 56 -13.51 -5.91 2.96
C VAL A 56 -13.73 -7.22 2.19
N ASN A 57 -13.50 -7.23 0.88
CA ASN A 57 -13.82 -8.36 -0.01
C ASN A 57 -12.60 -9.12 -0.57
N SER A 58 -11.36 -8.82 -0.16
CA SER A 58 -10.19 -9.55 -0.68
C SER A 58 -9.06 -9.78 0.33
N LYS A 59 -8.50 -11.00 0.33
CA LYS A 59 -7.30 -11.35 1.12
C LYS A 59 -6.11 -10.43 0.81
N ALA A 60 -5.98 -10.00 -0.45
CA ALA A 60 -4.93 -9.05 -0.84
C ALA A 60 -5.13 -7.67 -0.20
N GLY A 61 -6.38 -7.18 -0.12
CA GLY A 61 -6.72 -5.96 0.61
C GLY A 61 -6.45 -6.07 2.11
N GLU A 62 -6.79 -7.21 2.73
CA GLU A 62 -6.44 -7.48 4.13
C GLU A 62 -4.92 -7.50 4.35
N THR A 63 -4.14 -8.05 3.40
CA THR A 63 -2.67 -8.05 3.45
C THR A 63 -2.13 -6.61 3.42
N GLY A 64 -2.59 -5.80 2.46
CA GLY A 64 -2.15 -4.41 2.32
C GLY A 64 -2.42 -3.60 3.57
N ARG A 65 -3.61 -3.78 4.17
CA ARG A 65 -4.01 -3.12 5.42
C ARG A 65 -3.06 -3.39 6.57
N VAL A 66 -2.49 -4.61 6.67
CA VAL A 66 -1.53 -4.93 7.74
C VAL A 66 -0.25 -4.10 7.61
N GLY A 67 0.26 -3.87 6.40
CA GLY A 67 1.42 -2.98 6.23
C GLY A 67 1.10 -1.52 6.53
N GLU A 68 -0.07 -1.03 6.12
CA GLU A 68 -0.53 0.32 6.45
C GLU A 68 -0.64 0.51 7.97
N GLU A 69 -1.16 -0.48 8.70
CA GLU A 69 -1.22 -0.46 10.15
C GLU A 69 0.17 -0.45 10.78
N ILE A 70 1.09 -1.34 10.36
CA ILE A 70 2.48 -1.35 10.86
C ILE A 70 3.14 0.02 10.64
N PHE A 71 2.93 0.62 9.47
CA PHE A 71 3.48 1.93 9.16
C PHE A 71 2.91 3.03 10.06
N GLN A 72 1.58 3.10 10.21
CA GLN A 72 0.91 4.08 11.07
C GLN A 72 1.31 3.93 12.54
N ASP A 73 1.49 2.69 13.03
CA ASP A 73 1.96 2.43 14.40
C ASP A 73 3.36 3.03 14.64
N ILE A 74 4.24 3.05 13.63
CA ILE A 74 5.60 3.60 13.71
C ILE A 74 5.60 5.13 13.50
N PHE A 75 4.72 5.63 12.63
CA PHE A 75 4.56 7.04 12.29
C PHE A 75 3.13 7.52 12.58
N PRO A 76 2.77 7.73 13.85
CA PRO A 76 1.42 8.16 14.22
C PRO A 76 1.03 9.51 13.60
N ASP A 77 2.01 10.37 13.33
CA ASP A 77 1.81 11.70 12.74
C ASP A 77 1.68 11.66 11.20
N ALA A 78 1.90 10.51 10.56
CA ALA A 78 1.71 10.38 9.12
C ALA A 78 0.21 10.45 8.78
N VAL A 79 -0.14 11.31 7.83
CA VAL A 79 -1.53 11.48 7.40
C VAL A 79 -1.91 10.35 6.47
N ASN A 80 -2.81 9.48 6.90
CA ASN A 80 -3.34 8.39 6.08
C ASN A 80 -4.32 8.93 5.02
N ALA A 81 -3.93 8.80 3.76
CA ALA A 81 -4.69 9.29 2.62
C ALA A 81 -5.94 8.46 2.32
N ASN A 82 -5.97 7.18 2.72
CA ASN A 82 -7.14 6.31 2.58
C ASN A 82 -8.30 6.72 3.52
N LEU A 83 -8.03 7.49 4.58
CA LEU A 83 -9.05 8.01 5.48
C LEU A 83 -9.74 9.26 4.93
N ALA A 84 -9.15 9.94 3.94
CA ALA A 84 -9.68 11.19 3.39
C ALA A 84 -10.89 10.94 2.46
N ILE A 85 -12.02 11.58 2.75
CA ILE A 85 -13.26 11.55 1.94
C ILE A 85 -13.11 12.43 0.69
N ARG A 86 -12.13 12.13 -0.19
CA ARG A 86 -11.97 12.86 -1.46
C ARG A 86 -12.38 11.99 -2.65
N ARG A 87 -13.19 12.57 -3.54
CA ARG A 87 -13.65 11.98 -4.82
C ARG A 87 -12.51 11.56 -5.76
N ASN A 88 -11.34 12.18 -5.64
CA ASN A 88 -10.10 11.75 -6.29
C ASN A 88 -9.16 11.25 -5.20
N MET A 89 -9.11 9.93 -5.02
CA MET A 89 -8.17 9.34 -4.07
C MET A 89 -6.76 9.49 -4.62
N PRO A 90 -5.84 10.09 -3.85
CA PRO A 90 -4.44 10.10 -4.22
C PRO A 90 -3.94 8.65 -4.38
N ARG A 91 -3.01 8.42 -5.29
CA ARG A 91 -2.45 7.08 -5.53
C ARG A 91 -1.26 6.80 -4.61
N TYR A 92 -1.32 7.23 -3.35
CA TYR A 92 -0.34 6.95 -2.31
C TYR A 92 -1.08 6.79 -0.98
N ASP A 93 -0.50 6.09 -0.02
CA ASP A 93 -1.20 5.71 1.22
C ASP A 93 -0.99 6.74 2.34
N PHE A 94 0.20 7.36 2.41
CA PHE A 94 0.54 8.30 3.48
C PHE A 94 1.20 9.58 2.97
N LEU A 95 0.98 10.67 3.71
CA LEU A 95 1.75 11.90 3.61
C LEU A 95 2.51 12.13 4.93
N LEU A 96 3.83 12.26 4.85
CA LEU A 96 4.70 12.52 6.01
C LEU A 96 5.73 13.60 5.63
N ASN A 97 5.75 14.73 6.35
CA ASN A 97 6.63 15.88 6.06
C ASN A 97 6.59 16.33 4.58
N GLY A 98 5.42 16.27 3.95
CA GLY A 98 5.24 16.62 2.54
C GLY A 98 5.63 15.53 1.53
N VAL A 99 6.20 14.40 1.99
CA VAL A 99 6.56 13.25 1.16
C VAL A 99 5.39 12.29 1.02
N LYS A 100 5.10 11.87 -0.22
CA LYS A 100 4.06 10.89 -0.58
C LYS A 100 4.62 9.48 -0.51
N ILE A 101 4.06 8.65 0.36
CA ILE A 101 4.54 7.31 0.64
C ILE A 101 3.46 6.30 0.27
N ASP A 102 3.84 5.28 -0.50
CA ASP A 102 2.98 4.14 -0.83
C ASP A 102 3.51 2.89 -0.12
N ILE A 103 2.59 2.17 0.53
CA ILE A 103 2.88 0.95 1.25
C ILE A 103 2.55 -0.25 0.36
N LYS A 104 3.45 -1.22 0.38
CA LYS A 104 3.24 -2.53 -0.23
C LYS A 104 3.49 -3.60 0.80
N THR A 105 2.58 -4.56 0.89
CA THR A 105 2.70 -5.69 1.80
C THR A 105 2.68 -6.97 1.00
N THR A 106 3.69 -7.81 1.21
CA THR A 106 3.89 -9.00 0.39
C THR A 106 4.51 -10.12 1.21
N ALA A 107 4.28 -11.34 0.77
CA ALA A 107 5.07 -12.50 1.18
C ALA A 107 5.92 -12.98 0.01
N LEU A 108 6.93 -13.81 0.28
CA LEU A 108 7.55 -14.61 -0.78
C LEU A 108 6.46 -15.40 -1.53
N SER A 109 6.68 -15.66 -2.82
CA SER A 109 5.80 -16.52 -3.62
C SER A 109 6.62 -17.41 -4.54
N GLU A 110 6.12 -18.60 -4.83
CA GLU A 110 6.74 -19.48 -5.82
C GLU A 110 6.57 -18.91 -7.23
N SER A 111 7.57 -19.12 -8.08
CA SER A 111 7.48 -18.76 -9.49
C SER A 111 7.33 -20.01 -10.36
N GLY A 112 6.28 -20.04 -11.18
CA GLY A 112 5.78 -21.27 -11.83
C GLY A 112 6.66 -21.98 -12.86
N ARG A 113 7.98 -21.73 -12.93
CA ARG A 113 8.92 -22.50 -13.78
C ARG A 113 10.35 -22.64 -13.20
N GLY A 114 10.53 -22.48 -11.89
CA GLY A 114 11.81 -22.72 -11.25
C GLY A 114 11.74 -22.50 -9.75
N GLN A 115 12.37 -23.40 -8.99
CA GLN A 115 12.34 -23.53 -7.51
C GLN A 115 12.82 -22.30 -6.71
N LYS A 116 13.00 -21.13 -7.32
CA LYS A 116 13.43 -19.91 -6.63
C LYS A 116 12.21 -19.06 -6.28
N ARG A 117 11.99 -18.88 -4.98
CA ARG A 117 10.94 -17.98 -4.47
C ARG A 117 11.34 -16.54 -4.71
N LYS A 118 10.33 -15.69 -4.92
CA LYS A 118 10.52 -14.26 -5.12
C LYS A 118 9.31 -13.44 -4.75
N ILE A 119 9.58 -12.19 -4.47
CA ILE A 119 8.60 -11.13 -4.34
C ILE A 119 8.42 -10.50 -5.73
N ARG A 120 7.18 -10.28 -6.13
CA ARG A 120 6.83 -9.56 -7.35
C ARG A 120 5.73 -8.56 -7.07
N LEU A 121 6.00 -7.28 -7.31
CA LEU A 121 5.01 -6.23 -7.17
C LEU A 121 5.12 -5.23 -8.32
N ARG A 122 4.02 -4.51 -8.54
CA ARG A 122 3.97 -3.38 -9.44
C ARG A 122 4.01 -2.09 -8.65
N CYS A 123 4.67 -1.10 -9.23
CA CYS A 123 4.76 0.27 -8.71
C CYS A 123 4.19 1.20 -9.80
N ASP A 124 2.94 0.98 -10.18
CA ASP A 124 2.30 1.66 -11.32
C ASP A 124 2.08 3.17 -11.08
N ASN A 125 2.10 3.59 -9.82
CA ASN A 125 2.00 4.96 -9.31
C ASN A 125 3.37 5.60 -9.05
N LYS A 126 4.49 5.04 -9.51
CA LYS A 126 5.85 5.55 -9.26
C LYS A 126 6.12 7.01 -9.69
N LEU A 127 5.24 7.63 -10.48
CA LEU A 127 5.37 9.05 -10.86
C LEU A 127 4.47 9.97 -10.01
N GLU A 128 3.66 9.39 -9.12
CA GLU A 128 2.69 10.06 -8.25
C GLU A 128 3.03 9.90 -6.75
N THR A 129 4.03 9.07 -6.47
CA THR A 129 4.55 8.70 -5.14
C THR A 129 6.03 9.02 -5.09
N ASP A 130 6.54 9.41 -3.93
CA ASP A 130 7.96 9.74 -3.73
C ASP A 130 8.76 8.54 -3.18
N ILE A 131 8.17 7.74 -2.28
CA ILE A 131 8.80 6.56 -1.68
C ILE A 131 7.82 5.37 -1.66
N PHE A 132 8.32 4.19 -2.02
CA PHE A 132 7.66 2.92 -1.72
C PHE A 132 8.28 2.28 -0.47
N VAL A 133 7.43 1.91 0.48
CA VAL A 133 7.82 1.11 1.65
C VAL A 133 7.19 -0.28 1.50
N ILE A 134 8.03 -1.30 1.40
CA ILE A 134 7.59 -2.67 1.12
C ILE A 134 7.86 -3.54 2.34
N PHE A 135 6.81 -3.91 3.07
CA PHE A 135 6.88 -4.89 4.14
C PHE A 135 6.85 -6.30 3.54
N ALA A 136 7.93 -7.05 3.74
CA ALA A 136 8.11 -8.39 3.23
C ALA A 136 8.09 -9.43 4.37
N LYS A 137 7.15 -10.37 4.26
CA LYS A 137 7.06 -11.55 5.10
C LYS A 137 7.86 -12.70 4.47
N ALA A 138 8.92 -13.12 5.16
CA ALA A 138 9.73 -14.25 4.71
C ALA A 138 9.05 -15.60 5.01
N ASP A 139 8.45 -15.72 6.20
CA ASP A 139 7.73 -16.92 6.62
C ASP A 139 6.29 -16.93 6.11
N GLN A 140 6.01 -17.78 5.12
CA GLN A 140 4.66 -17.93 4.56
C GLN A 140 3.66 -18.56 5.55
N THR A 141 4.14 -19.35 6.51
CA THR A 141 3.29 -20.08 7.46
C THR A 141 2.73 -19.18 8.56
N ALA A 142 3.44 -18.09 8.87
CA ALA A 142 2.95 -17.06 9.79
C ALA A 142 1.61 -16.47 9.31
N ASP A 143 0.71 -16.18 10.25
CA ASP A 143 -0.59 -15.59 9.91
C ASP A 143 -0.43 -14.24 9.21
N ILE A 144 -1.34 -13.91 8.29
CA ILE A 144 -1.31 -12.65 7.55
C ILE A 144 -1.40 -11.42 8.46
N LYS A 145 -2.10 -11.56 9.59
CA LYS A 145 -2.31 -10.54 10.62
C LYS A 145 -1.19 -10.51 11.65
N ASP A 146 -0.27 -11.47 11.63
CA ASP A 146 0.91 -11.43 12.48
C ASP A 146 1.86 -10.33 11.99
N LYS A 147 1.67 -9.13 12.55
CA LYS A 147 2.52 -7.96 12.28
C LYS A 147 4.00 -8.26 12.52
N SER A 148 4.32 -9.15 13.47
CA SER A 148 5.69 -9.48 13.85
C SER A 148 6.44 -10.30 12.81
N ALA A 149 5.73 -10.88 11.83
CA ALA A 149 6.33 -11.66 10.74
C ALA A 149 6.93 -10.78 9.62
N TYR A 150 6.58 -9.49 9.55
CA TYR A 150 7.04 -8.55 8.52
C TYR A 150 8.34 -7.85 8.92
N ARG A 151 9.43 -8.62 9.06
CA ARG A 151 10.72 -8.11 9.55
C ARG A 151 11.60 -7.44 8.50
N HIS A 152 11.38 -7.74 7.23
CA HIS A 152 12.16 -7.21 6.12
C HIS A 152 11.42 -6.04 5.50
N VAL A 153 12.06 -4.87 5.41
CA VAL A 153 11.45 -3.68 4.83
C VAL A 153 12.33 -3.14 3.72
N PHE A 154 11.76 -2.98 2.53
CA PHE A 154 12.43 -2.25 1.46
C PHE A 154 11.96 -0.80 1.48
N ILE A 155 12.90 0.14 1.41
CA ILE A 155 12.61 1.57 1.30
C ILE A 155 13.18 2.01 -0.05
N ILE A 156 12.31 2.22 -1.02
CA ILE A 156 12.71 2.47 -2.41
C ILE A 156 12.18 3.84 -2.84
N PRO A 157 13.05 4.85 -2.99
CA PRO A 157 12.67 6.10 -3.64
C PRO A 157 12.16 5.84 -5.06
N SER A 158 11.07 6.48 -5.44
CA SER A 158 10.44 6.31 -6.75
C SER A 158 11.38 6.61 -7.92
N LEU A 159 12.36 7.49 -7.72
CA LEU A 159 13.40 7.79 -8.70
C LEU A 159 14.18 6.53 -9.14
N ALA A 160 14.41 5.57 -8.22
CA ALA A 160 15.06 4.30 -8.55
C ALA A 160 14.18 3.36 -9.40
N LEU A 161 12.88 3.66 -9.48
CA LEU A 161 11.89 2.83 -10.17
C LEU A 161 11.51 3.36 -11.56
N ILE A 162 12.04 4.50 -12.00
CA ILE A 162 11.60 5.17 -13.25
C ILE A 162 11.59 4.26 -14.49
N ASN A 163 12.52 3.31 -14.57
CA ASN A 163 12.61 2.36 -15.69
C ASN A 163 11.89 1.02 -15.45
N HIS A 164 11.27 0.85 -14.28
CA HIS A 164 10.62 -0.37 -13.83
C HIS A 164 9.09 -0.23 -13.84
N ARG A 165 8.41 -1.24 -14.38
CA ARG A 165 6.94 -1.42 -14.20
C ARG A 165 6.61 -2.35 -13.05
N LYS A 166 7.47 -3.34 -12.90
CA LYS A 166 7.42 -4.35 -11.86
C LYS A 166 8.82 -4.50 -11.30
N ILE A 167 8.90 -4.80 -10.02
CA ILE A 167 10.14 -5.25 -9.40
C ILE A 167 10.01 -6.73 -9.09
N GLU A 168 11.11 -7.45 -9.27
CA GLU A 168 11.25 -8.84 -8.86
C GLU A 168 12.44 -8.91 -7.90
N ILE A 169 12.18 -9.31 -6.66
CA ILE A 169 13.20 -9.45 -5.62
C ILE A 169 13.31 -10.95 -5.34
N VAL A 170 14.49 -11.51 -5.55
CA VAL A 170 14.75 -12.92 -5.28
C VAL A 170 14.91 -13.15 -3.78
N GLU A 171 14.49 -14.32 -3.31
CA GLU A 171 14.56 -14.69 -1.89
C GLU A 171 15.93 -14.45 -1.25
N ASP A 172 17.02 -14.79 -1.93
CA ASP A 172 18.39 -14.62 -1.43
C ASP A 172 18.69 -13.19 -0.95
N VAL A 173 17.99 -12.17 -1.45
CA VAL A 173 18.14 -10.78 -1.00
C VAL A 173 17.74 -10.62 0.47
N LEU A 174 16.66 -11.29 0.89
CA LEU A 174 16.21 -11.29 2.29
C LEU A 174 17.23 -11.93 3.22
N HIS A 175 18.11 -12.77 2.69
CA HIS A 175 19.16 -13.48 3.44
C HIS A 175 20.55 -12.87 3.25
N GLY A 176 20.63 -11.60 2.83
CA GLY A 176 21.89 -10.85 2.79
C GLY A 176 22.73 -11.06 1.54
N SER A 177 22.19 -11.64 0.45
CA SER A 177 22.91 -11.65 -0.83
C SER A 177 23.10 -10.23 -1.37
N GLY A 178 24.24 -9.93 -1.99
CA GLY A 178 24.52 -8.63 -2.65
C GLY A 178 23.88 -8.48 -4.04
N LYS A 179 22.64 -8.97 -4.21
CA LYS A 179 21.93 -8.94 -5.49
C LYS A 179 21.16 -7.62 -5.68
N ALA A 180 20.52 -7.47 -6.83
CA ALA A 180 19.66 -6.32 -7.09
C ALA A 180 18.63 -6.15 -5.96
N TRP A 181 18.40 -4.89 -5.57
CA TRP A 181 17.53 -4.44 -4.47
C TRP A 181 18.08 -4.58 -3.05
N SER A 182 19.24 -5.24 -2.84
CA SER A 182 19.79 -5.43 -1.50
C SER A 182 20.15 -4.12 -0.78
N GLU A 183 20.55 -3.09 -1.52
CA GLU A 183 20.86 -1.76 -0.95
C GLU A 183 19.65 -1.05 -0.35
N TYR A 184 18.44 -1.44 -0.76
CA TYR A 184 17.19 -0.87 -0.28
C TYR A 184 16.56 -1.69 0.85
N LEU A 185 17.13 -2.84 1.19
CA LEU A 185 16.63 -3.73 2.24
C LEU A 185 17.16 -3.29 3.60
N TYR A 186 16.25 -3.10 4.55
CA TYR A 186 16.55 -2.80 5.93
C TYR A 186 15.76 -3.70 6.89
N PRO A 187 16.29 -3.96 8.09
CA PRO A 187 15.47 -4.49 9.18
C PRO A 187 14.42 -3.45 9.59
N ILE A 188 13.24 -3.90 10.01
CA ILE A 188 12.10 -3.02 10.35
C ILE A 188 12.46 -1.98 11.43
N GLU A 189 13.36 -2.30 12.35
CA GLU A 189 13.81 -1.42 13.42
C GLU A 189 14.53 -0.16 12.88
N LYS A 190 15.06 -0.23 11.65
CA LYS A 190 15.70 0.90 10.96
C LYS A 190 14.74 1.76 10.15
N LEU A 191 13.47 1.36 10.02
CA LEU A 191 12.48 2.06 9.20
C LEU A 191 12.32 3.53 9.63
N LYS A 192 12.18 3.78 10.93
CA LYS A 192 12.00 5.14 11.49
C LYS A 192 13.18 6.05 11.17
N GLU A 193 14.39 5.55 11.35
CA GLU A 193 15.64 6.27 11.04
C GLU A 193 15.71 6.63 9.55
N LYS A 194 15.50 5.65 8.66
CA LYS A 194 15.68 5.83 7.21
C LYS A 194 14.60 6.71 6.57
N ILE A 195 13.34 6.53 6.96
CA ILE A 195 12.25 7.41 6.49
C ILE A 195 12.44 8.82 7.04
N GLY A 196 12.83 8.98 8.31
CA GLY A 196 13.14 10.29 8.88
C GLY A 196 14.22 11.03 8.07
N MET A 197 15.31 10.34 7.72
CA MET A 197 16.38 10.90 6.90
C MET A 197 15.89 11.33 5.50
N LEU A 198 15.11 10.49 4.81
CA LEU A 198 14.61 10.80 3.47
C LEU A 198 13.57 11.93 3.48
N THR A 199 12.69 11.93 4.48
CA THR A 199 11.59 12.91 4.58
C THR A 199 12.04 14.27 5.12
N ALA A 200 13.28 14.39 5.60
CA ALA A 200 13.89 15.68 5.93
C ALA A 200 14.22 16.55 4.70
N TYR A 201 14.36 15.93 3.53
CA TYR A 201 14.74 16.58 2.27
C TYR A 201 13.80 16.16 1.12
N PRO A 202 12.48 16.49 1.23
CA PRO A 202 11.46 16.04 0.27
C PRO A 202 11.78 16.43 -1.18
N GLU A 203 12.44 17.56 -1.40
CA GLU A 203 12.85 18.05 -2.71
C GLU A 203 13.79 17.10 -3.46
N LEU A 204 14.63 16.36 -2.74
CA LEU A 204 15.57 15.39 -3.33
C LEU A 204 14.88 14.11 -3.84
N LEU A 205 13.64 13.86 -3.41
CA LEU A 205 12.83 12.73 -3.84
C LEU A 205 11.98 13.04 -5.08
N SER A 206 11.78 14.33 -5.35
CA SER A 206 10.93 14.78 -6.46
C SER A 206 11.51 14.36 -7.81
N ILE A 207 10.68 13.73 -8.63
CA ILE A 207 11.03 13.41 -10.01
C ILE A 207 10.75 14.66 -10.87
N PRO A 208 11.74 15.21 -11.60
CA PRO A 208 11.52 16.35 -12.50
C PRO A 208 10.46 16.03 -13.56
N ASP A 209 9.67 17.03 -13.96
CA ASP A 209 8.54 16.83 -14.87
C ASP A 209 8.99 16.34 -16.26
N GLU A 210 10.11 16.86 -16.78
CA GLU A 210 10.74 16.38 -18.02
C GLU A 210 11.06 14.86 -17.95
N LEU A 211 11.55 14.40 -16.80
CA LEU A 211 11.84 12.98 -16.59
C LEU A 211 10.55 12.16 -16.51
N LYS A 212 9.50 12.69 -15.85
CA LYS A 212 8.17 12.04 -15.83
C LYS A 212 7.60 11.86 -17.24
N GLU A 213 7.70 12.88 -18.09
CA GLU A 213 7.25 12.83 -19.48
C GLU A 213 8.02 11.80 -20.29
N THR A 214 9.35 11.79 -20.14
CA THR A 214 10.23 10.80 -20.78
C THR A 214 9.88 9.37 -20.38
N VAL A 215 9.64 9.12 -19.09
CA VAL A 215 9.22 7.81 -18.59
C VAL A 215 7.87 7.40 -19.18
N LYS A 216 6.88 8.31 -19.21
CA LYS A 216 5.56 8.04 -19.81
C LYS A 216 5.68 7.70 -21.30
N ALA A 217 6.51 8.42 -22.05
CA ALA A 217 6.75 8.15 -23.47
C ALA A 217 7.42 6.79 -23.68
N ASN A 218 8.47 6.47 -22.92
CA ASN A 218 9.15 5.17 -22.96
C ASN A 218 8.17 4.02 -22.63
N ASP A 219 7.33 4.21 -21.62
CA ASP A 219 6.30 3.24 -21.27
C ASP A 219 5.28 3.04 -22.40
N LYS A 220 4.80 4.11 -23.04
CA LYS A 220 3.92 3.99 -24.21
C LYS A 220 4.58 3.23 -25.36
N LEU A 221 5.86 3.47 -25.61
CA LEU A 221 6.63 2.78 -26.64
C LEU A 221 6.78 1.28 -26.34
N LYS A 222 7.22 0.92 -25.13
CA LYS A 222 7.34 -0.50 -24.69
C LYS A 222 6.03 -1.25 -24.83
N SER A 223 4.92 -0.64 -24.42
CA SER A 223 3.58 -1.22 -24.54
C SER A 223 3.21 -1.48 -26.01
N THR A 224 3.54 -0.55 -26.91
CA THR A 224 3.25 -0.67 -28.34
C THR A 224 4.08 -1.79 -28.99
N ILE A 225 5.38 -1.86 -28.69
CA ILE A 225 6.27 -2.92 -29.16
C ILE A 225 5.77 -4.30 -28.70
N CYS A 226 5.40 -4.44 -27.42
CA CYS A 226 4.87 -5.69 -26.89
C CYS A 226 3.57 -6.13 -27.57
N LYS A 227 2.66 -5.19 -27.87
CA LYS A 227 1.44 -5.48 -28.62
C LYS A 227 1.79 -5.99 -30.02
N ASN A 228 2.62 -5.28 -30.77
CA ASN A 228 2.98 -5.64 -32.14
C ASN A 228 3.67 -7.02 -32.23
N ARG A 229 4.51 -7.38 -31.25
CA ARG A 229 5.10 -8.73 -31.17
C ARG A 229 4.07 -9.83 -30.96
N ARG A 230 3.03 -9.60 -30.15
CA ARG A 230 1.96 -10.58 -29.93
C ARG A 230 1.09 -10.78 -31.17
N TRP A 231 0.87 -9.73 -31.95
CA TRP A 231 0.14 -9.82 -33.22
C TRP A 231 0.92 -10.57 -34.30
N ARG A 232 2.25 -10.46 -34.32
CA ARG A 232 3.09 -11.21 -35.28
C ARG A 232 3.25 -12.70 -34.97
N ASN A 233 2.95 -13.12 -33.73
CA ASN A 233 3.10 -14.51 -33.27
C ASN A 233 1.76 -15.24 -33.12
N LYS A 234 0.67 -14.65 -33.64
CA LYS A 234 -0.64 -15.29 -33.82
C LYS A 234 -0.85 -15.56 -35.29
#